data_AF-A0A9D2AZ94-F1
#
_entry.id   AF-A0A9D2AZ94-F1
#
_cell.length_a   1.000
_cell.length_b   1.000
_cell.length_c   1.000
_cell.angle_alpha   90.00
_cell.angle_beta   90.00
_cell.angle_gamma   90.00
#
_symmetry.space_group_name_H-M   'P 1'
#
loop_
_entity.id
_entity.type
_entity.pdbx_description
1 polymer ?
#
loop_
_entity_poly.entity_id
_entity_poly.type
_entity_poly.pdbx_seq_one_letter_code
_entity_poly.pdbx_strand_id
1 'polypeptide(L)'
;MKRLLLFFSVLGLIGCKTYPTVKYGFIVKGDDRYISVEDQVSITVDSVFLSEESWKNNRPPLKASKLTRKQSKILNQLGYPKDNYKVVFTNTDQSSYELICLTNIHPIQQNETTKLFNPHNLNTEEKGKMKIYYEQKHYNNNDVLHIIVPVNETIFNEKFITLVYIGKTDESSFLALKDIALKNAENYQTYGYSYFPMKNNTNCDGTNDINYYNYTIPESITKNKQHIIIKALDENANRRLAYYTLINPGQTLGAFKICPGEFTIEYLSLEGEILKSEKVIIQ
;
A
#
# COMPACT_ATOMS: atom_id res chain seq x y z
N MET A 1 -49.41 -0.25 -16.41
CA MET A 1 -48.38 0.80 -16.19
C MET A 1 -47.74 0.77 -14.79
N LYS A 2 -48.49 0.82 -13.67
CA LYS A 2 -47.90 0.83 -12.31
C LYS A 2 -46.99 -0.36 -11.97
N ARG A 3 -47.28 -1.57 -12.47
CA ARG A 3 -46.42 -2.77 -12.28
C ARG A 3 -45.09 -2.71 -13.05
N LEU A 4 -45.03 -1.97 -14.16
CA LEU A 4 -43.83 -1.84 -15.00
C LEU A 4 -42.83 -0.85 -14.40
N LEU A 5 -43.33 0.23 -13.81
CA LEU A 5 -42.54 1.19 -13.03
C LEU A 5 -41.87 0.53 -11.81
N LEU A 6 -42.60 -0.33 -11.09
CA LEU A 6 -42.05 -1.07 -9.95
C LEU A 6 -40.92 -2.03 -10.36
N PHE A 7 -41.04 -2.67 -11.53
CA PHE A 7 -40.00 -3.55 -12.08
C PHE A 7 -38.72 -2.78 -12.46
N PHE A 8 -38.86 -1.60 -13.07
CA PHE A 8 -37.72 -0.72 -13.36
C PHE A 8 -37.08 -0.11 -12.10
N SER A 9 -37.87 0.17 -11.06
CA SER A 9 -37.35 0.63 -9.76
C SER A 9 -36.57 -0.46 -9.02
N VAL A 10 -37.00 -1.73 -9.12
CA VAL A 10 -36.30 -2.89 -8.52
C VAL A 10 -35.05 -3.27 -9.33
N LEU A 11 -35.09 -3.17 -10.66
CA LEU A 11 -33.90 -3.34 -11.52
C LEU A 11 -32.85 -2.24 -11.29
N GLY A 12 -33.27 -1.03 -10.90
CA GLY A 12 -32.36 0.07 -10.53
C GLY A 12 -31.63 -0.12 -9.20
N LEU A 13 -32.05 -1.09 -8.37
CA LEU A 13 -31.42 -1.45 -7.10
C LEU A 13 -30.44 -2.64 -7.22
N ILE A 14 -30.23 -3.17 -8.43
CA ILE A 14 -29.11 -4.08 -8.70
C ILE A 14 -27.84 -3.22 -8.63
N GLY A 15 -27.35 -3.07 -7.40
CA GLY A 15 -26.25 -2.17 -7.07
C GLY A 15 -25.07 -2.39 -8.01
N CYS A 16 -24.57 -1.29 -8.58
CA CYS A 16 -23.26 -1.28 -9.21
C CYS A 16 -22.22 -1.72 -8.19
N LYS A 17 -21.88 -3.01 -8.16
CA LYS A 17 -20.76 -3.51 -7.34
C LYS A 17 -19.50 -2.73 -7.72
N THR A 18 -18.80 -2.23 -6.72
CA THR A 18 -17.47 -1.63 -6.86
C THR A 18 -16.42 -2.59 -6.33
N TYR A 19 -15.16 -2.42 -6.73
CA TYR A 19 -14.09 -3.16 -6.08
C TYR A 19 -14.06 -2.83 -4.58
N PRO A 20 -13.97 -3.83 -3.69
CA PRO A 20 -13.70 -3.58 -2.28
C PRO A 20 -12.30 -2.96 -2.13
N THR A 21 -12.12 -2.21 -1.05
CA THR A 21 -10.84 -1.59 -0.67
C THR A 21 -10.37 -2.20 0.64
N VAL A 22 -9.07 -2.33 0.83
CA VAL A 22 -8.51 -2.70 2.13
C VAL A 22 -8.95 -1.68 3.19
N LYS A 23 -9.20 -2.14 4.42
CA LYS A 23 -9.70 -1.26 5.49
C LYS A 23 -8.60 -0.48 6.19
N TYR A 24 -7.42 -1.09 6.30
CA TYR A 24 -6.33 -0.61 7.14
C TYR A 24 -5.04 -0.55 6.33
N GLY A 25 -4.95 0.47 5.47
CA GLY A 25 -3.78 0.70 4.62
C GLY A 25 -3.15 2.06 4.91
N PHE A 26 -1.82 2.13 4.98
CA PHE A 26 -1.12 3.38 5.27
C PHE A 26 0.27 3.44 4.65
N ILE A 27 0.81 4.65 4.58
CA ILE A 27 2.21 4.92 4.24
C ILE A 27 2.73 6.05 5.13
N VAL A 28 4.00 5.97 5.52
CA VAL A 28 4.65 6.93 6.41
C VAL A 28 5.68 7.73 5.63
N LYS A 29 5.63 9.06 5.74
CA LYS A 29 6.63 9.94 5.10
C LYS A 29 8.05 9.59 5.58
N GLY A 30 8.95 9.33 4.64
CA GLY A 30 10.31 8.84 4.92
C GLY A 30 10.46 7.30 4.90
N ASP A 31 9.37 6.57 4.62
CA ASP A 31 9.41 5.16 4.23
C ASP A 31 8.83 4.99 2.83
N ASP A 32 9.40 4.07 2.06
CA ASP A 32 9.03 3.81 0.68
C ASP A 32 8.01 2.67 0.52
N ARG A 33 7.47 2.18 1.64
CA ARG A 33 6.56 1.04 1.70
C ARG A 33 5.15 1.48 2.04
N TYR A 34 4.19 1.04 1.23
CA TYR A 34 2.77 1.04 1.58
C TYR A 34 2.43 -0.24 2.33
N ILE A 35 1.79 -0.12 3.48
CA ILE A 35 1.44 -1.24 4.36
C ILE A 35 -0.06 -1.48 4.30
N SER A 36 -0.47 -2.72 4.03
CA SER A 36 -1.84 -3.20 4.25
C SER A 36 -1.86 -4.16 5.43
N VAL A 37 -2.56 -3.76 6.50
CA VAL A 37 -2.65 -4.53 7.75
C VAL A 37 -3.55 -5.74 7.60
N GLU A 38 -4.71 -5.56 6.96
CA GLU A 38 -5.68 -6.63 6.73
C GLU A 38 -5.08 -7.77 5.90
N ASP A 39 -4.30 -7.42 4.89
CA ASP A 39 -3.75 -8.39 3.94
C ASP A 39 -2.35 -8.87 4.31
N GLN A 40 -1.77 -8.28 5.36
CA GLN A 40 -0.39 -8.50 5.78
C GLN A 40 0.56 -8.41 4.58
N VAL A 41 0.48 -7.31 3.81
CA VAL A 41 1.40 -7.03 2.69
C VAL A 41 2.07 -5.68 2.87
N SER A 42 3.29 -5.57 2.36
CA SER A 42 4.09 -4.36 2.33
C SER A 42 4.59 -4.18 0.90
N ILE A 43 4.17 -3.12 0.24
CA ILE A 43 4.48 -2.88 -1.16
C ILE A 43 5.49 -1.74 -1.22
N THR A 44 6.68 -2.01 -1.73
CA THR A 44 7.66 -0.95 -2.03
C THR A 44 7.13 -0.15 -3.21
N VAL A 45 7.08 1.18 -3.10
CA VAL A 45 6.58 2.09 -4.15
C VAL A 45 7.65 3.09 -4.62
N ASP A 46 8.79 3.13 -3.92
CA ASP A 46 10.00 3.91 -4.24
C ASP A 46 9.79 5.44 -4.28
N SER A 47 10.89 6.20 -4.20
CA SER A 47 10.89 7.66 -4.09
C SER A 47 10.33 8.37 -5.32
N VAL A 48 10.36 7.72 -6.49
CA VAL A 48 9.81 8.28 -7.74
C VAL A 48 8.32 8.61 -7.61
N PHE A 49 7.58 7.85 -6.81
CA PHE A 49 6.14 8.02 -6.56
C PHE A 49 5.84 8.74 -5.24
N LEU A 50 6.88 8.99 -4.43
CA LEU A 50 6.77 9.46 -3.05
C LEU A 50 7.60 10.74 -2.80
N SER A 51 7.82 11.54 -3.84
CA SER A 51 8.55 12.82 -3.74
C SER A 51 7.93 13.74 -2.69
N GLU A 52 8.71 14.70 -2.17
CA GLU A 52 8.23 15.68 -1.19
C GLU A 52 6.98 16.43 -1.68
N GLU A 53 6.92 16.74 -2.97
CA GLU A 53 5.75 17.36 -3.61
C GLU A 53 4.51 16.47 -3.56
N SER A 54 4.68 15.14 -3.58
CA SER A 54 3.59 14.17 -3.48
C SER A 54 2.95 14.18 -2.07
N TRP A 55 3.66 14.64 -1.05
CA TRP A 55 3.17 14.77 0.33
C TRP A 55 2.54 16.14 0.62
N LYS A 56 1.84 16.72 -0.35
CA LYS A 56 1.24 18.06 -0.24
C LYS A 56 0.28 18.13 0.95
N ASN A 57 0.41 19.20 1.74
CA ASN A 57 -0.36 19.40 2.98
C ASN A 57 -0.23 18.24 3.98
N ASN A 58 0.92 17.54 3.98
CA ASN A 58 1.20 16.37 4.82
C ASN A 58 0.21 15.21 4.63
N ARG A 59 -0.45 15.12 3.47
CA ARG A 59 -1.35 14.01 3.15
C ARG A 59 -0.58 12.87 2.47
N PRO A 60 -0.90 11.60 2.77
CA PRO A 60 -0.35 10.47 2.08
C PRO A 60 -0.61 10.52 0.57
N PRO A 61 0.41 10.31 -0.29
CA PRO A 61 0.24 10.26 -1.73
C PRO A 61 -0.52 9.03 -2.21
N LEU A 62 -0.55 7.98 -1.39
CA LEU A 62 -1.24 6.72 -1.63
C LEU A 62 -2.27 6.47 -0.53
N LYS A 63 -3.45 6.00 -0.92
CA LYS A 63 -4.56 5.75 0.02
C LYS A 63 -5.36 4.53 -0.39
N ALA A 64 -5.91 3.83 0.60
CA ALA A 64 -6.92 2.80 0.38
C ALA A 64 -8.23 3.51 0.00
N SER A 65 -8.51 3.63 -1.29
CA SER A 65 -9.67 4.40 -1.76
C SER A 65 -10.40 3.73 -2.91
N LYS A 66 -11.67 4.08 -3.06
CA LYS A 66 -12.54 3.53 -4.10
C LYS A 66 -12.05 3.98 -5.47
N LEU A 67 -12.11 3.06 -6.42
CA LEU A 67 -11.77 3.37 -7.81
C LEU A 67 -12.77 4.33 -8.44
N THR A 68 -12.26 5.20 -9.30
CA THR A 68 -13.10 5.98 -10.21
C THR A 68 -13.77 5.06 -11.25
N ARG A 69 -14.78 5.60 -11.96
CA ARG A 69 -15.43 4.88 -13.06
C ARG A 69 -14.44 4.53 -14.18
N LYS A 70 -13.49 5.41 -14.48
CA LYS A 70 -12.42 5.21 -15.49
C LYS A 70 -11.53 4.03 -15.09
N GLN A 71 -11.02 4.06 -13.86
CA GLN A 71 -10.17 3.00 -13.30
C GLN A 71 -10.89 1.65 -13.31
N SER A 72 -12.12 1.62 -12.80
CA SER A 72 -12.93 0.41 -12.81
C SER A 72 -13.15 -0.15 -14.22
N LYS A 73 -13.33 0.71 -15.23
CA LYS A 73 -13.50 0.28 -16.63
C LYS A 73 -12.21 -0.37 -17.16
N ILE A 74 -11.06 0.25 -16.91
CA ILE A 74 -9.76 -0.27 -17.33
C ILE A 74 -9.48 -1.63 -16.69
N LEU A 75 -9.69 -1.77 -15.38
CA LEU A 75 -9.48 -3.06 -14.69
C LEU A 75 -10.38 -4.18 -15.21
N ASN A 76 -11.65 -3.88 -15.53
CA ASN A 76 -12.53 -4.87 -16.15
C ASN A 76 -12.02 -5.27 -17.54
N GLN A 77 -11.49 -4.34 -18.34
CA GLN A 77 -10.91 -4.63 -19.65
C GLN A 77 -9.61 -5.45 -19.56
N LEU A 78 -8.86 -5.27 -18.48
CA LEU A 78 -7.70 -6.10 -18.14
C LEU A 78 -8.10 -7.47 -17.60
N GLY A 79 -9.38 -7.75 -17.34
CA GLY A 79 -9.85 -9.07 -16.89
C GLY A 79 -9.86 -9.27 -15.37
N TYR A 80 -9.95 -8.19 -14.59
CA TYR A 80 -10.04 -8.25 -13.13
C TYR A 80 -11.50 -8.17 -12.64
N PRO A 81 -12.20 -9.30 -12.40
CA PRO A 81 -13.56 -9.26 -11.86
C PRO A 81 -13.60 -8.70 -10.43
N LYS A 82 -14.54 -7.80 -10.17
CA LYS A 82 -14.67 -7.06 -8.89
C LYS A 82 -14.83 -7.93 -7.65
N ASP A 83 -15.42 -9.12 -7.81
CA ASP A 83 -15.69 -10.05 -6.71
C ASP A 83 -14.44 -10.86 -6.31
N ASN A 84 -13.36 -10.84 -7.12
CA ASN A 84 -12.15 -11.62 -6.85
C ASN A 84 -10.96 -10.75 -6.43
N TYR A 85 -11.06 -9.43 -6.56
CA TYR A 85 -9.95 -8.50 -6.35
C TYR A 85 -10.35 -7.34 -5.46
N LYS A 86 -9.43 -6.93 -4.59
CA LYS A 86 -9.54 -5.74 -3.75
C LYS A 86 -8.44 -4.75 -4.08
N VAL A 87 -8.76 -3.47 -3.89
CA VAL A 87 -7.83 -2.37 -4.06
C VAL A 87 -7.03 -2.19 -2.77
N VAL A 88 -5.72 -2.31 -2.88
CA VAL A 88 -4.79 -2.07 -1.77
C VAL A 88 -4.55 -0.57 -1.63
N PHE A 89 -4.23 0.10 -2.73
CA PHE A 89 -4.14 1.56 -2.76
C PHE A 89 -4.39 2.13 -4.15
N THR A 90 -4.69 3.42 -4.18
CA THR A 90 -4.53 4.26 -5.36
C THR A 90 -3.67 5.47 -4.99
N ASN A 91 -3.00 6.09 -5.96
CA ASN A 91 -2.48 7.42 -5.75
C ASN A 91 -3.62 8.46 -5.66
N THR A 92 -3.31 9.63 -5.12
CA THR A 92 -4.22 10.77 -5.08
C THR A 92 -4.32 11.48 -6.43
N ASP A 93 -5.40 12.24 -6.66
CA ASP A 93 -5.75 12.86 -7.95
C ASP A 93 -4.78 13.97 -8.43
N GLN A 94 -3.60 14.11 -7.81
CA GLN A 94 -2.66 15.20 -8.03
C GLN A 94 -1.48 14.82 -8.94
N SER A 95 -1.37 13.56 -9.33
CA SER A 95 -0.32 13.09 -10.24
C SER A 95 -0.75 13.19 -11.71
N SER A 96 0.22 13.27 -12.62
CA SER A 96 0.00 13.19 -14.08
C SER A 96 -0.43 11.80 -14.56
N TYR A 97 -0.46 10.82 -13.65
CA TYR A 97 -0.78 9.43 -13.87
C TYR A 97 -1.69 8.92 -12.76
N GLU A 98 -2.32 7.77 -12.99
CA GLU A 98 -3.06 7.02 -11.97
C GLU A 98 -2.32 5.70 -11.72
N LEU A 99 -2.04 5.40 -10.45
CA LEU A 99 -1.44 4.15 -10.00
C LEU A 99 -2.46 3.42 -9.13
N ILE A 100 -2.72 2.16 -9.46
CA ILE A 100 -3.62 1.28 -8.74
C ILE A 100 -2.84 0.05 -8.31
N CYS A 101 -2.97 -0.34 -7.05
CA CYS A 101 -2.52 -1.64 -6.57
C CYS A 101 -3.72 -2.53 -6.21
N LEU A 102 -3.72 -3.76 -6.70
CA LEU A 102 -4.73 -4.78 -6.42
C LEU A 102 -4.09 -6.02 -5.82
N THR A 103 -4.90 -6.77 -5.07
CA THR A 103 -4.59 -8.15 -4.69
C THR A 103 -5.84 -9.01 -4.78
N ASN A 104 -5.68 -10.32 -4.95
CA ASN A 104 -6.81 -11.25 -4.92
C ASN A 104 -7.38 -11.35 -3.50
N ILE A 105 -8.71 -11.43 -3.39
CA ILE A 105 -9.42 -11.48 -2.10
C ILE A 105 -9.23 -12.84 -1.43
N HIS A 106 -9.35 -13.90 -2.23
CA HIS A 106 -9.25 -15.28 -1.77
C HIS A 106 -8.10 -16.00 -2.49
N PRO A 107 -7.38 -16.90 -1.79
CA PRO A 107 -6.56 -17.90 -2.46
C PRO A 107 -7.43 -18.81 -3.34
N ILE A 108 -6.87 -19.39 -4.41
CA ILE A 108 -7.64 -20.27 -5.31
C ILE A 108 -8.10 -21.50 -4.54
N GLN A 109 -9.38 -21.64 -4.20
CA GLN A 109 -9.85 -22.88 -3.57
C GLN A 109 -10.12 -23.95 -4.62
N GLN A 110 -9.68 -25.18 -4.32
CA GLN A 110 -10.01 -26.39 -5.07
C GLN A 110 -11.55 -26.54 -5.04
N ASN A 111 -12.23 -26.27 -6.17
CA ASN A 111 -13.69 -26.36 -6.42
C ASN A 111 -14.47 -25.04 -6.56
N GLU A 112 -13.86 -23.87 -6.46
CA GLU A 112 -14.56 -22.61 -6.73
C GLU A 112 -14.42 -22.15 -8.19
N THR A 113 -15.48 -21.53 -8.74
CA THR A 113 -15.49 -20.87 -10.05
C THR A 113 -14.71 -19.56 -10.08
N THR A 114 -13.85 -19.30 -9.09
CA THR A 114 -13.04 -18.09 -8.95
C THR A 114 -12.03 -18.02 -10.09
N LYS A 115 -12.43 -17.38 -11.19
CA LYS A 115 -11.53 -17.03 -12.29
C LYS A 115 -10.61 -15.90 -11.83
N LEU A 116 -9.46 -16.23 -11.27
CA LEU A 116 -8.37 -15.28 -11.19
C LEU A 116 -7.85 -14.99 -12.60
N PHE A 117 -7.30 -13.79 -12.77
CA PHE A 117 -6.56 -13.41 -13.95
C PHE A 117 -5.40 -14.39 -14.16
N ASN A 118 -5.29 -14.94 -15.36
CA ASN A 118 -4.20 -15.83 -15.72
C ASN A 118 -3.04 -15.03 -16.34
N PRO A 119 -1.89 -14.91 -15.66
CA PRO A 119 -0.77 -14.11 -16.14
C PRO A 119 0.08 -14.79 -17.23
N HIS A 120 -0.14 -16.07 -17.54
CA HIS A 120 0.75 -16.82 -18.46
C HIS A 120 0.78 -16.31 -19.91
N ASN A 121 -0.22 -15.53 -20.31
CA ASN A 121 -0.25 -14.93 -21.64
C ASN A 121 0.45 -13.55 -21.70
N LEU A 122 0.99 -13.08 -20.57
CA LEU A 122 1.73 -11.83 -20.49
C LEU A 122 3.21 -12.04 -20.77
N ASN A 123 3.94 -10.94 -21.04
CA ASN A 123 5.39 -11.00 -21.05
C ASN A 123 5.89 -11.40 -19.66
N THR A 124 6.94 -12.20 -19.60
CA THR A 124 7.54 -12.66 -18.35
C THR A 124 8.97 -12.15 -18.27
N GLU A 125 9.36 -11.63 -17.11
CA GLU A 125 10.74 -11.29 -16.81
C GLU A 125 11.19 -12.04 -15.56
N GLU A 126 12.35 -12.69 -15.67
CA GLU A 126 12.96 -13.48 -14.60
C GLU A 126 14.38 -12.98 -14.32
N LYS A 127 14.70 -12.78 -13.05
CA LYS A 127 16.03 -12.38 -12.59
C LYS A 127 16.38 -13.12 -11.30
N GLY A 128 17.16 -14.18 -11.42
CA GLY A 128 17.43 -15.07 -10.29
C GLY A 128 16.15 -15.77 -9.83
N LYS A 129 15.74 -15.55 -8.57
CA LYS A 129 14.47 -16.09 -8.03
C LYS A 129 13.26 -15.19 -8.28
N MET A 130 13.48 -13.96 -8.79
CA MET A 130 12.42 -13.01 -9.06
C MET A 130 11.74 -13.33 -10.37
N LYS A 131 10.42 -13.36 -10.38
CA LYS A 131 9.56 -13.47 -11.56
C LYS A 131 8.47 -12.41 -11.49
N ILE A 132 8.29 -11.70 -12.60
CA ILE A 132 7.16 -10.78 -12.80
C ILE A 132 6.51 -11.03 -14.15
N TYR A 133 5.21 -10.72 -14.25
CA TYR A 133 4.46 -10.73 -15.50
C TYR A 133 4.04 -9.32 -15.86
N TYR A 134 4.11 -8.94 -17.13
CA TYR A 134 3.72 -7.60 -17.53
C TYR A 134 3.19 -7.52 -18.97
N GLU A 135 2.39 -6.50 -19.22
CA GLU A 135 1.99 -6.08 -20.56
C GLU A 135 1.81 -4.56 -20.61
N GLN A 136 1.90 -4.02 -21.82
CA GLN A 136 1.53 -2.64 -22.11
C GLN A 136 0.37 -2.64 -23.10
N LYS A 137 -0.65 -1.85 -22.81
CA LYS A 137 -1.84 -1.69 -23.66
C LYS A 137 -2.17 -0.22 -23.81
N HIS A 138 -2.88 0.11 -24.87
CA HIS A 138 -3.38 1.46 -25.11
C HIS A 138 -4.91 1.48 -25.01
N TYR A 139 -5.46 2.32 -24.14
CA TYR A 139 -6.90 2.47 -23.91
C TYR A 139 -7.32 3.94 -23.86
N ASN A 140 -8.16 4.37 -24.81
CA ASN A 140 -8.75 5.72 -24.85
C ASN A 140 -7.72 6.84 -24.56
N ASN A 141 -6.64 6.90 -25.35
CA ASN A 141 -5.54 7.87 -25.22
C ASN A 141 -4.70 7.76 -23.94
N ASN A 142 -4.80 6.68 -23.18
CA ASN A 142 -3.91 6.39 -22.06
C ASN A 142 -3.11 5.14 -22.38
N ASP A 143 -1.83 5.19 -22.05
CA ASP A 143 -1.02 3.98 -21.96
C ASP A 143 -1.28 3.34 -20.60
N VAL A 144 -1.41 2.02 -20.62
CA VAL A 144 -1.66 1.21 -19.44
C VAL A 144 -0.53 0.20 -19.33
N LEU A 145 0.28 0.37 -18.28
CA LEU A 145 1.26 -0.61 -17.88
C LEU A 145 0.66 -1.46 -16.78
N HIS A 146 0.61 -2.76 -17.03
CA HIS A 146 0.00 -3.75 -16.15
C HIS A 146 1.09 -4.73 -15.75
N ILE A 147 1.43 -4.79 -14.45
CA ILE A 147 2.47 -5.66 -13.89
C ILE A 147 1.86 -6.51 -12.77
N ILE A 148 2.23 -7.78 -12.72
CA ILE A 148 1.82 -8.74 -11.70
C ILE A 148 3.06 -9.32 -11.06
N VAL A 149 3.10 -9.24 -9.72
CA VAL A 149 4.13 -9.81 -8.86
C VAL A 149 3.51 -10.97 -8.08
N PRO A 150 3.92 -12.22 -8.35
CA PRO A 150 3.60 -13.35 -7.50
C PRO A 150 4.16 -13.15 -6.08
N VAL A 151 3.31 -13.28 -5.08
CA VAL A 151 3.66 -13.22 -3.65
C VAL A 151 3.79 -14.63 -3.08
N ASN A 152 2.83 -15.49 -3.43
CA ASN A 152 2.85 -16.91 -3.12
C ASN A 152 2.31 -17.65 -4.35
N GLU A 153 2.98 -18.71 -4.77
CA GLU A 153 2.56 -19.55 -5.90
C GLU A 153 2.28 -21.00 -5.46
N THR A 154 2.08 -21.21 -4.16
CA THR A 154 1.62 -22.50 -3.65
C THR A 154 0.26 -22.81 -4.26
N ILE A 155 0.11 -24.00 -4.84
CA ILE A 155 -1.13 -24.47 -5.46
C ILE A 155 -2.27 -24.29 -4.46
N PHE A 156 -3.35 -23.64 -4.89
CA PHE A 156 -4.53 -23.31 -4.09
C PHE A 156 -4.33 -22.26 -2.99
N ASN A 157 -3.18 -21.59 -2.98
CA ASN A 157 -2.87 -20.47 -2.10
C ASN A 157 -2.12 -19.36 -2.84
N GLU A 158 -2.41 -19.22 -4.13
CA GLU A 158 -1.79 -18.23 -4.99
C GLU A 158 -2.20 -16.81 -4.55
N LYS A 159 -1.20 -15.96 -4.36
CA LYS A 159 -1.39 -14.55 -4.00
C LYS A 159 -0.59 -13.70 -4.96
N PHE A 160 -1.25 -12.69 -5.51
CA PHE A 160 -0.67 -11.74 -6.45
C PHE A 160 -0.81 -10.31 -5.94
N ILE A 161 0.21 -9.50 -6.22
CA ILE A 161 0.13 -8.05 -6.20
C ILE A 161 0.13 -7.58 -7.65
N THR A 162 -0.92 -6.89 -8.05
CA THR A 162 -1.00 -6.27 -9.37
C THR A 162 -0.79 -4.77 -9.24
N LEU A 163 0.11 -4.22 -10.03
CA LEU A 163 0.31 -2.79 -10.22
C LEU A 163 -0.23 -2.39 -11.60
N VAL A 164 -1.12 -1.41 -11.64
CA VAL A 164 -1.67 -0.85 -12.88
C VAL A 164 -1.38 0.64 -12.90
N TYR A 165 -0.54 1.06 -13.83
CA TYR A 165 -0.27 2.46 -14.13
C TYR A 165 -1.08 2.89 -15.35
N ILE A 166 -1.72 4.06 -15.27
CA ILE A 166 -2.54 4.64 -16.33
C ILE A 166 -2.07 6.08 -16.53
N GLY A 167 -1.54 6.38 -17.71
CA GLY A 167 -1.07 7.73 -18.02
C GLY A 167 -0.35 7.76 -19.35
N LYS A 168 0.36 8.85 -19.64
CA LYS A 168 1.37 8.82 -20.69
C LYS A 168 2.58 8.09 -20.13
N THR A 169 3.02 7.04 -20.81
CA THR A 169 4.26 6.33 -20.45
C THR A 169 5.34 6.69 -21.45
N ASP A 170 6.44 7.24 -20.97
CA ASP A 170 7.72 7.17 -21.68
C ASP A 170 8.54 5.97 -21.18
N GLU A 171 9.66 5.70 -21.85
CA GLU A 171 10.54 4.59 -21.51
C GLU A 171 11.08 4.69 -20.07
N SER A 172 11.36 5.90 -19.58
CA SER A 172 11.89 6.12 -18.23
C SER A 172 10.86 5.76 -17.15
N SER A 173 9.61 6.17 -17.34
CA SER A 173 8.50 5.89 -16.43
C SER A 173 8.19 4.39 -16.39
N PHE A 174 8.29 3.73 -17.55
CA PHE A 174 8.14 2.29 -17.67
C PHE A 174 9.23 1.53 -16.91
N LEU A 175 10.50 1.92 -17.09
CA LEU A 175 11.62 1.30 -16.39
C LEU A 175 11.52 1.48 -14.87
N ALA A 176 11.12 2.66 -14.39
CA ALA A 176 10.92 2.92 -12.96
C ALA A 176 9.83 2.02 -12.35
N LEU A 177 8.70 1.83 -13.04
CA LEU A 177 7.62 0.95 -12.57
C LEU A 177 8.02 -0.52 -12.56
N LYS A 178 8.82 -0.94 -13.55
CA LYS A 178 9.37 -2.30 -13.57
C LYS A 178 10.36 -2.53 -12.45
N ASP A 179 11.24 -1.57 -12.18
CA ASP A 179 12.19 -1.65 -11.06
C ASP A 179 11.46 -1.80 -9.72
N ILE A 180 10.37 -1.07 -9.51
CA ILE A 180 9.49 -1.24 -8.35
C ILE A 180 8.92 -2.66 -8.28
N ALA A 181 8.42 -3.19 -9.39
CA ALA A 181 7.88 -4.54 -9.42
C ALA A 181 8.94 -5.60 -9.09
N LEU A 182 10.17 -5.42 -9.60
CA LEU A 182 11.30 -6.31 -9.29
C LEU A 182 11.70 -6.23 -7.81
N LYS A 183 11.78 -5.03 -7.22
CA LYS A 183 12.03 -4.86 -5.76
C LYS A 183 10.99 -5.59 -4.92
N ASN A 184 9.71 -5.50 -5.30
CA ASN A 184 8.66 -6.25 -4.64
C ASN A 184 8.84 -7.77 -4.85
N ALA A 185 9.13 -8.23 -6.07
CA ALA A 185 9.39 -9.63 -6.35
C ALA A 185 10.55 -10.18 -5.50
N GLU A 186 11.62 -9.40 -5.32
CA GLU A 186 12.75 -9.77 -4.46
C GLU A 186 12.30 -9.98 -3.01
N ASN A 187 11.55 -9.02 -2.46
CA ASN A 187 11.04 -9.07 -1.09
C ASN A 187 10.16 -10.31 -0.85
N TYR A 188 9.33 -10.69 -1.83
CA TYR A 188 8.39 -11.80 -1.67
C TYR A 188 9.01 -13.17 -1.99
N GLN A 189 9.80 -13.26 -3.05
CA GLN A 189 10.21 -14.53 -3.65
C GLN A 189 11.65 -14.93 -3.26
N THR A 190 12.52 -13.98 -2.93
CA THR A 190 13.92 -14.26 -2.60
C THR A 190 14.14 -14.39 -1.10
N TYR A 191 13.66 -13.42 -0.31
CA TYR A 191 13.99 -13.33 1.11
C TYR A 191 13.04 -14.07 2.06
N GLY A 192 11.89 -14.53 1.56
CA GLY A 192 10.85 -15.08 2.42
C GLY A 192 10.17 -13.96 3.20
N TYR A 193 9.10 -13.42 2.61
CA TYR A 193 8.40 -12.27 3.15
C TYR A 193 8.00 -12.44 4.62
N SER A 194 8.38 -11.46 5.45
CA SER A 194 7.89 -11.32 6.81
C SER A 194 7.18 -9.99 6.98
N TYR A 195 5.90 -10.03 7.33
CA TYR A 195 5.08 -8.84 7.57
C TYR A 195 5.52 -8.15 8.88
N PHE A 196 6.22 -7.03 8.75
CA PHE A 196 6.60 -6.18 9.88
C PHE A 196 6.24 -4.72 9.56
N PRO A 197 5.09 -4.22 10.07
CA PRO A 197 4.60 -2.86 9.82
C PRO A 197 5.34 -1.83 10.69
N MET A 198 6.66 -1.90 10.65
CA MET A 198 7.55 -1.03 11.39
C MET A 198 8.80 -0.71 10.58
N LYS A 199 9.43 0.41 10.93
CA LYS A 199 10.79 0.75 10.54
C LYS A 199 11.52 1.18 11.79
N ASN A 200 12.76 0.75 11.90
CA ASN A 200 13.63 1.22 12.95
C ASN A 200 15.03 1.45 12.39
N ASN A 201 15.53 2.68 12.46
CA ASN A 201 16.90 3.00 12.11
C ASN A 201 17.75 3.03 13.39
N THR A 202 18.56 2.01 13.57
CA THR A 202 19.48 1.88 14.71
C THR A 202 20.94 2.11 14.31
N ASN A 203 21.20 2.58 13.09
CA ASN A 203 22.56 2.92 12.66
C ASN A 203 22.87 4.34 13.15
N CYS A 204 23.54 4.43 14.29
CA CYS A 204 23.93 5.70 14.90
C CYS A 204 25.26 6.18 14.29
N ASP A 205 25.28 7.40 13.77
CA ASP A 205 26.47 7.95 13.13
C ASP A 205 27.58 8.16 14.17
N GLY A 206 28.58 7.27 14.18
CA GLY A 206 29.80 7.41 14.98
C GLY A 206 29.76 6.88 16.43
N THR A 207 28.64 6.30 16.88
CA THR A 207 28.54 5.61 18.18
C THR A 207 27.77 4.30 18.02
N ASN A 208 28.04 3.30 18.88
CA ASN A 208 27.22 2.07 18.95
C ASN A 208 26.13 2.18 20.03
N ASP A 209 25.86 3.39 20.50
CA ASP A 209 24.96 3.62 21.63
C ASP A 209 23.52 3.59 21.14
N ILE A 210 22.82 2.52 21.48
CA ILE A 210 21.41 2.30 21.15
C ILE A 210 20.63 2.22 22.45
N ASN A 211 19.66 3.11 22.64
CA ASN A 211 18.86 3.17 23.84
C ASN A 211 17.44 2.66 23.61
N TYR A 212 16.83 2.13 24.67
CA TYR A 212 15.41 1.77 24.67
C TYR A 212 14.58 2.96 25.13
N TYR A 213 13.66 3.38 24.28
CA TYR A 213 12.62 4.33 24.64
C TYR A 213 11.31 3.59 24.90
N ASN A 214 10.87 3.58 26.15
CA ASN A 214 9.56 3.08 26.55
C ASN A 214 8.55 4.23 26.53
N TYR A 215 7.37 4.00 25.97
CA TYR A 215 6.33 5.01 25.90
C TYR A 215 4.99 4.47 26.37
N THR A 216 4.19 5.39 26.92
CA THR A 216 2.78 5.18 27.24
C THR A 216 1.93 5.91 26.23
N ILE A 217 1.00 5.21 25.60
CA ILE A 217 0.12 5.79 24.59
C ILE A 217 -0.91 6.68 25.32
N PRO A 218 -1.06 7.96 24.91
CA PRO A 218 -2.00 8.89 25.55
C PRO A 218 -3.43 8.36 25.62
N GLU A 219 -4.13 8.58 26.73
CA GLU A 219 -5.52 8.13 26.89
C GLU A 219 -6.48 8.67 25.83
N SER A 220 -6.25 9.91 25.35
CA SER A 220 -7.04 10.53 24.29
C SER A 220 -7.00 9.74 22.99
N ILE A 221 -5.96 8.93 22.81
CA ILE A 221 -5.70 8.12 21.63
C ILE A 221 -6.22 6.70 21.83
N THR A 222 -5.97 6.07 22.99
CA THR A 222 -6.39 4.69 23.27
C THR A 222 -7.91 4.51 23.30
N LYS A 223 -8.67 5.56 23.65
CA LYS A 223 -10.15 5.55 23.67
C LYS A 223 -10.79 5.40 22.29
N ASN A 224 -10.08 5.76 21.21
CA ASN A 224 -10.65 5.77 19.85
C ASN A 224 -10.77 4.37 19.21
N LYS A 225 -10.22 3.30 19.83
CA LYS A 225 -10.28 1.89 19.35
C LYS A 225 -9.91 1.68 17.88
N GLN A 226 -9.13 2.59 17.30
CA GLN A 226 -8.66 2.53 15.92
C GLN A 226 -7.18 2.18 15.86
N HIS A 227 -6.73 1.68 14.71
CA HIS A 227 -5.31 1.60 14.40
C HIS A 227 -4.74 3.00 14.23
N ILE A 228 -3.55 3.21 14.80
CA ILE A 228 -2.82 4.47 14.69
C ILE A 228 -1.35 4.17 14.42
N ILE A 229 -0.62 5.17 13.98
CA ILE A 229 0.82 5.07 13.75
C ILE A 229 1.51 5.91 14.82
N ILE A 230 2.54 5.37 15.46
CA ILE A 230 3.53 6.18 16.17
C ILE A 230 4.77 6.27 15.30
N LYS A 231 5.32 7.47 15.16
CA LYS A 231 6.62 7.67 14.50
C LYS A 231 7.50 8.62 15.31
N ALA A 232 8.81 8.43 15.18
CA ALA A 232 9.83 9.32 15.71
C ALA A 232 10.57 10.01 14.56
N LEU A 233 10.66 11.33 14.63
CA LEU A 233 11.39 12.18 13.69
C LEU A 233 12.61 12.74 14.41
N ASP A 234 13.79 12.56 13.81
CA ASP A 234 15.06 13.06 14.34
C ASP A 234 15.21 14.56 14.04
N GLU A 235 15.20 15.41 15.08
CA GLU A 235 15.28 16.86 14.93
C GLU A 235 16.65 17.32 14.41
N ASN A 236 17.72 16.56 14.69
CA ASN A 236 19.07 16.87 14.24
C ASN A 236 19.29 16.50 12.76
N ALA A 237 18.52 15.53 12.24
CA ALA A 237 18.59 15.08 10.87
C ALA A 237 17.47 15.65 9.98
N ASN A 238 17.15 16.95 10.14
CA ASN A 238 16.10 17.63 9.36
C ASN A 238 14.75 16.90 9.41
N ARG A 239 14.36 16.42 10.60
CA ARG A 239 13.13 15.65 10.84
C ARG A 239 13.03 14.36 10.02
N ARG A 240 14.16 13.72 9.76
CA ARG A 240 14.21 12.40 9.10
C ARG A 240 13.48 11.35 9.96
N LEU A 241 12.72 10.48 9.30
CA LEU A 241 12.06 9.35 9.95
C LEU A 241 13.10 8.39 10.54
N ALA A 242 13.11 8.26 11.87
CA ALA A 242 13.98 7.34 12.59
C ALA A 242 13.26 6.03 12.95
N TYR A 243 11.98 6.13 13.32
CA TYR A 243 11.18 4.97 13.72
C TYR A 243 9.71 5.16 13.32
N TYR A 244 9.02 4.07 13.01
CA TYR A 244 7.57 3.99 13.17
C TYR A 244 7.11 2.57 13.48
N THR A 245 5.92 2.46 14.07
CA THR A 245 5.16 1.21 14.12
C THR A 245 3.66 1.49 14.06
N LEU A 246 2.91 0.47 13.65
CA LEU A 246 1.48 0.38 13.91
C LEU A 246 1.22 0.13 15.41
N ILE A 247 0.29 0.86 15.99
CA ILE A 247 -0.29 0.61 17.30
C ILE A 247 -1.67 -0.02 17.11
N ASN A 248 -1.88 -1.18 17.73
CA ASN A 248 -3.14 -1.90 17.65
C ASN A 248 -4.19 -1.36 18.65
N PRO A 249 -5.49 -1.56 18.39
CA PRO A 249 -6.54 -1.07 19.27
C PRO A 249 -6.42 -1.73 20.64
N GLY A 250 -6.47 -0.93 21.70
CA GLY A 250 -6.31 -1.40 23.08
C GLY A 250 -4.86 -1.55 23.55
N GLN A 251 -3.87 -1.33 22.69
CA GLN A 251 -2.47 -1.22 23.12
C GLN A 251 -2.28 0.08 23.91
N THR A 252 -1.60 -0.01 25.05
CA THR A 252 -1.37 1.12 25.97
C THR A 252 0.11 1.45 26.17
N LEU A 253 0.99 0.50 25.87
CA LEU A 253 2.43 0.59 26.07
C LEU A 253 3.18 0.11 24.83
N GLY A 254 4.39 0.59 24.64
CA GLY A 254 5.31 0.08 23.64
C GLY A 254 6.74 0.52 23.94
N ALA A 255 7.67 -0.03 23.17
CA ALA A 255 9.06 0.33 23.25
C ALA A 255 9.74 0.21 21.89
N PHE A 256 10.76 1.01 21.65
CA PHE A 256 11.66 0.84 20.51
C PHE A 256 13.09 1.21 20.86
N LYS A 257 14.01 0.68 20.07
CA LYS A 257 15.43 1.03 20.12
C LYS A 257 15.70 2.21 19.22
N ILE A 258 16.46 3.20 19.65
CA ILE A 258 16.84 4.35 18.83
C ILE A 258 18.16 4.95 19.32
N CYS A 259 18.83 5.68 18.44
CA CYS A 259 20.03 6.44 18.79
C CYS A 259 19.69 7.56 19.78
N PRO A 260 20.63 7.96 20.66
CA PRO A 260 20.49 9.18 21.45
C PRO A 260 20.25 10.40 20.57
N GLY A 261 19.45 11.34 21.05
CA GLY A 261 19.13 12.56 20.31
C GLY A 261 17.84 13.22 20.73
N GLU A 262 17.50 14.29 20.02
CA GLU A 262 16.24 15.00 20.16
C GLU A 262 15.26 14.53 19.08
N PHE A 263 14.08 14.10 19.51
CA PHE A 263 13.07 13.56 18.61
C PHE A 263 11.73 14.23 18.82
N THR A 264 10.97 14.36 17.73
CA THR A 264 9.53 14.59 17.81
C THR A 264 8.81 13.26 17.61
N ILE A 265 8.03 12.84 18.60
CA ILE A 265 7.11 11.72 18.52
C ILE A 265 5.77 12.23 18.00
N GLU A 266 5.27 11.65 16.92
CA GLU A 266 3.96 11.95 16.37
C GLU A 266 3.08 10.69 16.38
N TYR A 267 1.86 10.86 16.87
CA TYR A 267 0.80 9.86 16.76
C TYR A 267 -0.13 10.28 15.62
N LEU A 268 -0.32 9.39 14.66
CA LEU A 268 -1.04 9.68 13.42
C LEU A 268 -2.22 8.73 13.21
N SER A 269 -3.26 9.19 12.52
CA SER A 269 -4.22 8.30 11.87
C SER A 269 -3.55 7.57 10.69
N LEU A 270 -4.22 6.54 10.13
CA LEU A 270 -3.72 5.84 8.94
C LEU A 270 -3.68 6.74 7.69
N GLU A 271 -4.48 7.81 7.69
CA GLU A 271 -4.54 8.85 6.67
C GLU A 271 -3.51 9.98 6.90
N GLY A 272 -2.63 9.85 7.89
CA GLY A 272 -1.53 10.78 8.15
C GLY A 272 -1.91 12.03 8.95
N GLU A 273 -3.12 12.12 9.51
CA GLU A 273 -3.50 13.22 10.39
C GLU A 273 -2.76 13.13 11.73
N ILE A 274 -2.10 14.20 12.16
CA ILE A 274 -1.42 14.27 13.46
C ILE A 274 -2.47 14.42 14.57
N LEU A 275 -2.61 13.38 15.38
CA LEU A 275 -3.52 13.35 16.53
C LEU A 275 -2.87 13.94 17.79
N LYS A 276 -1.57 13.70 17.97
CA LYS A 276 -0.75 14.28 19.03
C LYS A 276 0.71 14.32 18.61
N SER A 277 1.44 15.30 19.11
CA SER A 277 2.88 15.41 18.95
C SER A 277 3.53 15.82 20.28
N GLU A 278 4.70 15.26 20.57
CA GLU A 278 5.51 15.61 21.75
C GLU A 278 7.00 15.53 21.44
N LYS A 279 7.78 16.43 22.04
CA LYS A 279 9.24 16.40 21.96
C LYS A 279 9.82 15.54 23.06
N VAL A 280 10.81 14.72 22.73
CA VAL A 280 11.49 13.81 23.66
C VAL A 280 12.99 13.90 23.45
N ILE A 281 13.75 13.83 24.55
CA ILE A 281 15.20 13.71 24.53
C ILE A 281 15.53 12.31 24.99
N ILE A 282 16.26 11.57 24.15
CA ILE A 282 16.68 10.21 24.44
C ILE A 282 18.19 10.27 24.67
N GLN A 283 18.60 9.93 25.89
CA GLN A 283 19.99 9.91 26.34
C GLN A 283 20.54 8.50 26.23
#